data_AF-A0A497HLT8-F1
#
_entry.id   AF-A0A497HLT8-F1
#
_cell.length_a   1.000
_cell.length_b   1.000
_cell.length_c   1.000
_cell.angle_alpha   90.00
_cell.angle_beta   90.00
_cell.angle_gamma   90.00
#
_symmetry.space_group_name_H-M   'P 1'
#
loop_
_entity.id
_entity.type
_entity.pdbx_description
1 polymer ?
#
loop_
_entity_poly.entity_id
_entity_poly.type
_entity_poly.pdbx_seq_one_letter_code
_entity_poly.pdbx_strand_id
1 'polypeptide(L)'
;MKVLILGLGQAGGKIADLFIKDDRKSHVPHTMEAIAVNTALSDLKGLKYIPQEDRILIGETLVKGHGVGADNKKGAEIAKDEIEIILNRVSKLDISNFDAFFLVAGLGGGTGSGAISVVAKHLKEVYDEPVYSIGILPAENEGDIYTLNAARSLKALLPSCDATILVDNGAFLRAGESVREAYDRINEEIVKRIGILCRCGEIKSRKYVGEMVVDASEIMNTLRDGGICSIGYASERVKREGFFTRLFKRKEYEIGKASRILSVVKRAVKGRLLLPCNY
;
A
#
# COMPACT_ATOMS: atom_id res chain seq x y z
N MET A 1 -8.02 -2.90 11.01
CA MET A 1 -8.07 -3.71 9.78
C MET A 1 -6.75 -4.43 9.62
N LYS A 2 -6.72 -5.74 9.82
CA LYS A 2 -5.56 -6.59 9.62
C LYS A 2 -5.44 -6.96 8.15
N VAL A 3 -4.23 -6.89 7.60
CA VAL A 3 -4.01 -7.09 6.17
C VAL A 3 -2.77 -7.93 5.90
N LEU A 4 -2.86 -8.80 4.90
CA LEU A 4 -1.69 -9.46 4.32
C LEU A 4 -1.25 -8.71 3.08
N ILE A 5 -0.01 -8.23 3.07
CA ILE A 5 0.56 -7.43 1.99
C ILE A 5 1.44 -8.31 1.11
N LEU A 6 1.16 -8.38 -0.19
CA LEU A 6 2.04 -9.04 -1.15
C LEU A 6 2.74 -7.99 -1.99
N GLY A 7 4.03 -7.76 -1.71
CA GLY A 7 4.89 -6.87 -2.48
C GLY A 7 5.45 -7.57 -3.71
N LEU A 8 5.02 -7.18 -4.90
CA LEU A 8 5.38 -7.82 -6.17
C LEU A 8 6.39 -6.97 -6.96
N GLY A 9 7.53 -7.58 -7.30
CA GLY A 9 8.66 -6.91 -7.92
C GLY A 9 9.39 -5.96 -6.97
N GLN A 10 10.36 -5.20 -7.49
CA GLN A 10 11.23 -4.35 -6.66
C GLN A 10 10.48 -3.26 -5.90
N ALA A 11 9.64 -2.48 -6.59
CA ALA A 11 8.89 -1.38 -5.97
C ALA A 11 7.89 -1.91 -4.94
N GLY A 12 7.14 -2.95 -5.29
CA GLY A 12 6.20 -3.62 -4.40
C GLY A 12 6.87 -4.16 -3.15
N GLY A 13 7.99 -4.87 -3.30
CA GLY A 13 8.77 -5.40 -2.19
C GLY A 13 9.28 -4.31 -1.25
N LYS A 14 9.82 -3.20 -1.77
CA LYS A 14 10.28 -2.07 -0.94
C LYS A 14 9.15 -1.41 -0.16
N ILE A 15 7.98 -1.24 -0.76
CA ILE A 15 6.82 -0.63 -0.10
C ILE A 15 6.25 -1.58 0.96
N ALA A 16 6.12 -2.88 0.65
CA ALA A 16 5.70 -3.90 1.62
C ALA A 16 6.66 -3.98 2.82
N ASP A 17 7.97 -3.91 2.58
CA ASP A 17 8.98 -3.87 3.63
C ASP A 17 8.85 -2.63 4.52
N LEU A 18 8.50 -1.50 3.92
CA LEU A 18 8.27 -0.26 4.64
C LEU A 18 6.97 -0.27 5.45
N PHE A 19 5.91 -0.95 4.98
CA PHE A 19 4.71 -1.18 5.78
C PHE A 19 5.03 -1.91 7.08
N ILE A 20 5.83 -2.99 7.02
CA ILE A 20 6.25 -3.72 8.23
C ILE A 20 7.07 -2.85 9.17
N LYS A 21 7.98 -2.02 8.64
CA LYS A 21 8.73 -1.05 9.46
C LYS A 21 7.82 -0.07 10.17
N ASP A 22 6.83 0.47 9.47
CA ASP A 22 5.91 1.47 9.99
C ASP A 22 4.94 0.86 11.02
N ASP A 23 4.42 -0.34 10.76
CA ASP A 23 3.54 -1.07 11.68
C ASP A 23 4.24 -1.45 12.99
N ARG A 24 5.50 -1.88 12.91
CA ARG A 24 6.33 -2.16 14.11
C ARG A 24 6.62 -0.92 14.96
N LYS A 25 6.61 0.27 14.38
CA LYS A 25 6.78 1.55 15.12
C LYS A 25 5.48 2.06 15.73
N SER A 26 4.35 1.48 15.34
CA SER A 26 3.04 1.90 15.81
C SER A 26 2.86 1.68 17.31
N HIS A 27 2.03 2.51 17.93
CA HIS A 27 1.67 2.39 19.34
C HIS A 27 0.39 1.57 19.55
N VAL A 28 -0.23 1.08 18.47
CA VAL A 28 -1.41 0.19 18.47
C VAL A 28 -0.98 -1.24 18.11
N PRO A 29 -1.84 -2.27 18.33
CA PRO A 29 -1.56 -3.62 17.88
C PRO A 29 -1.12 -3.68 16.41
N HIS A 30 -0.22 -4.62 16.11
CA HIS A 30 0.24 -4.85 14.74
C HIS A 30 -0.90 -5.42 13.91
N THR A 31 -0.98 -4.93 12.67
CA THR A 31 -2.07 -5.24 11.73
C THR A 31 -1.57 -5.73 10.40
N MET A 32 -0.25 -5.78 10.18
CA MET A 32 0.31 -6.04 8.86
C MET A 32 1.30 -7.19 8.91
N GLU A 33 1.07 -8.17 8.03
CA GLU A 33 2.08 -9.14 7.61
C GLU A 33 2.39 -8.94 6.13
N ALA A 34 3.57 -9.37 5.69
CA ALA A 34 3.98 -9.14 4.32
C ALA A 34 4.80 -10.28 3.73
N ILE A 35 4.52 -10.58 2.46
CA ILE A 35 5.29 -11.47 1.58
C ILE A 35 5.84 -10.61 0.44
N ALA A 36 7.11 -10.80 0.09
CA ALA A 36 7.72 -10.18 -1.08
C ALA A 36 7.98 -11.23 -2.16
N VAL A 37 7.52 -10.98 -3.38
CA VAL A 37 7.72 -11.88 -4.53
C VAL A 37 8.49 -11.15 -5.62
N ASN A 38 9.59 -11.72 -6.10
CA ASN A 38 10.35 -11.12 -7.19
C ASN A 38 11.08 -12.19 -8.02
N THR A 39 11.52 -11.79 -9.22
CA THR A 39 12.39 -12.60 -10.10
C THR A 39 13.86 -12.18 -10.01
N ALA A 40 14.15 -11.09 -9.29
CA ALA A 40 15.48 -10.61 -9.00
C ALA A 40 15.88 -10.90 -7.55
N LEU A 41 16.88 -11.77 -7.35
CA LEU A 41 17.33 -12.21 -6.04
C LEU A 41 18.02 -11.09 -5.24
N SER A 42 18.75 -10.20 -5.92
CA SER A 42 19.41 -9.05 -5.29
C SER A 42 18.42 -8.11 -4.61
N ASP A 43 17.26 -7.88 -5.23
CA ASP A 43 16.20 -7.04 -4.67
C ASP A 43 15.62 -7.63 -3.39
N LEU A 44 15.34 -8.94 -3.39
CA LEU A 44 14.83 -9.65 -2.21
C LEU A 44 15.84 -9.62 -1.05
N LYS A 45 17.13 -9.80 -1.35
CA LYS A 45 18.20 -9.68 -0.34
C LYS A 45 18.30 -8.27 0.25
N GLY A 46 17.90 -7.24 -0.50
CA GLY A 46 17.91 -5.85 -0.07
C GLY A 46 16.84 -5.47 0.95
N LEU A 47 15.80 -6.29 1.13
CA LEU A 47 14.71 -6.05 2.09
C LEU A 47 15.21 -6.22 3.53
N LYS A 48 14.66 -5.46 4.48
CA LYS A 48 15.20 -5.35 5.85
C LYS A 48 14.26 -5.88 6.93
N TYR A 49 12.96 -5.83 6.72
CA TYR A 49 11.94 -6.03 7.76
C TYR A 49 11.06 -7.26 7.50
N ILE A 50 10.80 -7.60 6.24
CA ILE A 50 10.15 -8.85 5.82
C ILE A 50 11.07 -10.04 6.15
N PRO A 51 10.60 -11.09 6.85
CA PRO A 51 11.40 -12.29 7.14
C PRO A 51 11.92 -12.99 5.87
N GLN A 52 12.98 -13.79 5.98
CA GLN A 52 13.60 -14.39 4.79
C GLN A 52 12.71 -15.45 4.14
N GLU A 53 11.98 -16.19 4.95
CA GLU A 53 10.96 -17.18 4.56
C GLU A 53 9.77 -16.56 3.80
N ASP A 54 9.57 -15.24 3.94
CA ASP A 54 8.52 -14.47 3.27
C ASP A 54 9.01 -13.78 1.99
N ARG A 55 10.25 -14.05 1.58
CA ARG A 55 10.86 -13.50 0.37
C ARG A 55 10.95 -14.57 -0.70
N ILE A 56 9.97 -14.59 -1.59
CA ILE A 56 9.77 -15.62 -2.60
C ILE A 56 10.45 -15.22 -3.90
N LEU A 57 11.46 -15.99 -4.29
CA LEU A 57 12.06 -15.92 -5.62
C LEU A 57 11.23 -16.79 -6.56
N ILE A 58 10.83 -16.23 -7.69
CA ILE A 58 10.18 -16.97 -8.79
C ILE A 58 10.99 -16.83 -10.09
N GLY A 59 10.80 -17.76 -11.02
CA GLY A 59 11.43 -17.76 -12.35
C GLY A 59 12.93 -18.02 -12.34
N GLU A 60 13.43 -18.68 -11.29
CA GLU A 60 14.87 -18.95 -11.14
C GLU A 60 15.42 -19.75 -12.33
N THR A 61 14.65 -20.71 -12.84
CA THR A 61 15.01 -21.53 -14.00
C THR A 61 15.11 -20.71 -15.29
N LEU A 62 14.34 -19.63 -15.41
CA LEU A 62 14.20 -18.82 -16.63
C LEU A 62 15.08 -17.56 -16.66
N VAL A 63 15.31 -16.93 -15.50
CA VAL A 63 16.10 -15.68 -15.40
C VAL A 63 17.25 -15.74 -14.41
N LYS A 64 17.48 -16.88 -13.75
CA LYS A 64 18.62 -17.12 -12.85
C LYS A 64 18.75 -16.06 -11.75
N GLY A 65 17.62 -15.53 -11.27
CA GLY A 65 17.60 -14.49 -10.24
C GLY A 65 18.01 -13.09 -10.69
N HIS A 66 18.08 -12.79 -11.99
CA HIS A 66 18.46 -11.46 -12.52
C HIS A 66 17.25 -10.57 -12.83
N GLY A 67 16.03 -11.09 -12.71
CA GLY A 67 14.81 -10.39 -13.07
C GLY A 67 14.47 -10.45 -14.56
N VAL A 68 13.30 -9.91 -14.91
CA VAL A 68 12.80 -9.83 -16.30
C VAL A 68 12.98 -8.44 -16.93
N GLY A 69 13.64 -7.51 -16.24
CA GLY A 69 13.72 -6.12 -16.67
C GLY A 69 12.32 -5.48 -16.82
N ALA A 70 12.08 -4.80 -17.94
CA ALA A 70 10.79 -4.22 -18.30
C ALA A 70 9.91 -5.16 -19.15
N ASP A 71 10.23 -6.45 -19.23
CA ASP A 71 9.39 -7.43 -19.94
C ASP A 71 8.21 -7.86 -19.05
N ASN A 72 7.10 -7.12 -19.17
CA ASN A 72 5.84 -7.40 -18.48
C ASN A 72 5.27 -8.78 -18.83
N LYS A 73 5.35 -9.21 -20.09
CA LYS A 73 4.77 -10.48 -20.54
C LYS A 73 5.50 -11.65 -19.91
N LYS A 74 6.83 -11.63 -19.96
CA LYS A 74 7.66 -12.65 -19.30
C LYS A 74 7.44 -12.67 -17.78
N GLY A 75 7.24 -11.50 -17.16
CA GLY A 75 6.86 -11.41 -15.75
C GLY A 75 5.54 -12.11 -15.43
N ALA A 76 4.54 -11.94 -16.29
CA ALA A 76 3.24 -12.60 -16.14
C ALA A 76 3.32 -14.13 -16.40
N GLU A 77 4.08 -14.56 -17.40
CA GLU A 77 4.32 -15.98 -17.69
C GLU A 77 4.96 -16.69 -16.50
N ILE A 78 6.07 -16.15 -15.97
CA ILE A 78 6.74 -16.70 -14.79
C ILE A 78 5.79 -16.76 -13.59
N ALA A 79 5.06 -15.68 -13.32
CA ALA A 79 4.13 -15.62 -12.19
C ALA A 79 2.99 -16.65 -12.32
N LYS A 80 2.58 -16.97 -13.54
CA LYS A 80 1.57 -17.99 -13.81
C LYS A 80 2.13 -19.39 -13.62
N ASP A 81 3.30 -19.66 -14.16
CA ASP A 81 3.92 -20.99 -14.11
C ASP A 81 4.32 -21.38 -12.68
N GLU A 82 4.67 -20.39 -11.85
CA GLU A 82 5.13 -20.59 -10.47
C GLU A 82 4.14 -20.04 -9.42
N ILE A 83 2.86 -19.86 -9.78
CA ILE A 83 1.84 -19.32 -8.88
C ILE A 83 1.68 -20.15 -7.60
N GLU A 84 1.79 -21.47 -7.73
CA GLU A 84 1.72 -22.42 -6.62
C GLU A 84 2.76 -22.13 -5.54
N ILE A 85 3.95 -21.62 -5.89
CA ILE A 85 4.98 -21.27 -4.91
C ILE A 85 4.49 -20.12 -4.02
N ILE A 86 3.84 -19.12 -4.63
CA ILE A 86 3.30 -17.96 -3.93
C ILE A 86 2.15 -18.40 -3.03
N LEU A 87 1.18 -19.15 -3.57
CA LEU A 87 0.01 -19.61 -2.82
C LEU A 87 0.39 -20.55 -1.67
N ASN A 88 1.38 -21.41 -1.86
CA ASN A 88 1.91 -22.27 -0.80
C ASN A 88 2.57 -21.49 0.34
N ARG A 89 3.11 -20.29 0.08
CA ARG A 89 3.59 -19.43 1.18
C ARG A 89 2.44 -18.77 1.91
N VAL A 90 1.45 -18.28 1.16
CA VAL A 90 0.23 -17.65 1.71
C VAL A 90 -0.51 -18.64 2.62
N SER A 91 -0.70 -19.88 2.18
CA SER A 91 -1.43 -20.92 2.94
C SER A 91 -0.77 -21.36 4.26
N LYS A 92 0.51 -21.01 4.47
CA LYS A 92 1.21 -21.23 5.74
C LYS A 92 0.93 -20.13 6.78
N LEU A 93 0.22 -19.06 6.40
CA LEU A 93 -0.22 -18.02 7.32
C LEU A 93 -1.66 -18.31 7.77
N ASP A 94 -2.05 -17.80 8.93
CA ASP A 94 -3.43 -17.88 9.41
C ASP A 94 -4.28 -16.83 8.67
N ILE A 95 -4.80 -17.23 7.50
CA ILE A 95 -5.54 -16.31 6.63
C ILE A 95 -6.81 -15.77 7.30
N SER A 96 -7.43 -16.55 8.19
CA SER A 96 -8.62 -16.16 8.95
C SER A 96 -8.39 -14.96 9.89
N ASN A 97 -7.13 -14.60 10.13
CA ASN A 97 -6.75 -13.44 10.93
C ASN A 97 -6.60 -12.13 10.11
N PHE A 98 -6.73 -12.17 8.79
CA PHE A 98 -6.68 -10.98 7.93
C PHE A 98 -8.08 -10.61 7.42
N ASP A 99 -8.34 -9.30 7.34
CA ASP A 99 -9.58 -8.76 6.78
C ASP A 99 -9.51 -8.61 5.25
N ALA A 100 -8.30 -8.52 4.68
CA ALA A 100 -8.08 -8.33 3.24
C ALA A 100 -6.64 -8.62 2.80
N PHE A 101 -6.47 -8.85 1.50
CA PHE A 101 -5.17 -8.84 0.83
C PHE A 101 -4.88 -7.47 0.21
N PHE A 102 -3.62 -7.03 0.30
CA PHE A 102 -3.11 -5.85 -0.40
C PHE A 102 -1.96 -6.23 -1.34
N LEU A 103 -2.21 -6.22 -2.63
CA LEU A 103 -1.19 -6.45 -3.66
C LEU A 103 -0.51 -5.14 -4.03
N VAL A 104 0.81 -5.06 -3.89
CA VAL A 104 1.56 -3.83 -4.16
C VAL A 104 2.53 -4.04 -5.30
N ALA A 105 2.44 -3.23 -6.36
CA ALA A 105 3.37 -3.33 -7.48
C ALA A 105 3.59 -2.01 -8.21
N GLY A 106 4.81 -1.84 -8.73
CA GLY A 106 5.08 -0.86 -9.78
C GLY A 106 4.52 -1.36 -11.11
N LEU A 107 3.56 -0.63 -11.68
CA LEU A 107 2.85 -1.04 -12.90
C LEU A 107 3.69 -0.84 -14.16
N GLY A 108 4.74 -0.01 -14.13
CA GLY A 108 5.63 0.20 -15.28
C GLY A 108 6.72 -0.87 -15.48
N GLY A 109 7.04 -1.66 -14.45
CA GLY A 109 8.13 -2.64 -14.51
C GLY A 109 7.81 -3.90 -15.32
N GLY A 110 8.63 -4.95 -15.19
CA GLY A 110 8.33 -6.28 -15.75
C GLY A 110 7.67 -7.20 -14.73
N THR A 111 8.38 -7.54 -13.64
CA THR A 111 7.91 -8.54 -12.66
C THR A 111 6.61 -8.14 -11.98
N GLY A 112 6.58 -7.02 -11.25
CA GLY A 112 5.39 -6.60 -10.49
C GLY A 112 4.21 -6.32 -11.42
N SER A 113 4.47 -5.62 -12.52
CA SER A 113 3.50 -5.27 -13.56
C SER A 113 2.81 -6.51 -14.18
N GLY A 114 3.58 -7.56 -14.46
CA GLY A 114 3.05 -8.81 -15.01
C GLY A 114 2.39 -9.70 -13.96
N ALA A 115 3.02 -9.84 -12.80
CA ALA A 115 2.59 -10.74 -11.73
C ALA A 115 1.31 -10.28 -11.03
N ILE A 116 1.08 -8.97 -10.88
CA ILE A 116 0.01 -8.47 -10.01
C ILE A 116 -1.38 -8.96 -10.41
N SER A 117 -1.71 -8.96 -11.70
CA SER A 117 -3.00 -9.46 -12.17
C SER A 117 -3.12 -10.98 -12.05
N VAL A 118 -2.00 -11.71 -12.17
CA VAL A 118 -1.98 -13.17 -12.03
C VAL A 118 -2.24 -13.54 -10.57
N VAL A 119 -1.50 -12.95 -9.64
CA VAL A 119 -1.65 -13.19 -8.20
C VAL A 119 -3.05 -12.80 -7.73
N ALA A 120 -3.57 -11.65 -8.18
CA ALA A 120 -4.91 -11.19 -7.82
C ALA A 120 -6.00 -12.21 -8.16
N LYS A 121 -5.99 -12.73 -9.39
CA LYS A 121 -6.99 -13.72 -9.84
C LYS A 121 -6.97 -14.98 -8.98
N HIS A 122 -5.78 -15.53 -8.75
CA HIS A 122 -5.66 -16.78 -8.01
C HIS A 122 -6.00 -16.61 -6.53
N LEU A 123 -5.69 -15.46 -5.91
CA LEU A 123 -6.15 -15.20 -4.55
C LEU A 123 -7.68 -15.17 -4.46
N LYS A 124 -8.35 -14.52 -5.42
CA LYS A 124 -9.83 -14.48 -5.47
C LYS A 124 -10.49 -15.83 -5.77
N GLU A 125 -9.76 -16.77 -6.37
CA GLU A 125 -10.24 -18.12 -6.62
C GLU A 125 -10.13 -19.02 -5.37
N VAL A 126 -9.20 -18.71 -4.47
CA VAL A 126 -8.83 -19.56 -3.33
C VAL A 126 -9.37 -19.02 -1.99
N TYR A 127 -9.55 -17.71 -1.87
CA TYR A 127 -9.88 -17.03 -0.61
C TYR A 127 -11.12 -16.15 -0.76
N ASP A 128 -11.90 -16.03 0.32
CA ASP A 128 -13.12 -15.22 0.37
C ASP A 128 -12.82 -13.75 0.73
N GLU A 129 -11.67 -13.47 1.37
CA GLU A 129 -11.27 -12.12 1.75
C GLU A 129 -11.02 -11.24 0.52
N PRO A 130 -11.43 -9.96 0.57
CA PRO A 130 -11.29 -9.06 -0.57
C PRO A 130 -9.81 -8.82 -0.92
N VAL A 131 -9.54 -8.72 -2.22
CA VAL A 131 -8.22 -8.49 -2.80
C VAL A 131 -8.15 -7.07 -3.36
N TYR A 132 -7.44 -6.21 -2.63
CA TYR A 132 -7.15 -4.84 -3.06
C TYR A 132 -5.76 -4.74 -3.69
N SER A 133 -5.58 -3.77 -4.58
CA SER A 133 -4.26 -3.47 -5.16
C SER A 133 -3.82 -2.03 -4.89
N ILE A 134 -2.52 -1.84 -4.68
CA ILE A 134 -1.82 -0.56 -4.67
C ILE A 134 -0.92 -0.55 -5.91
N GLY A 135 -1.37 0.12 -6.96
CA GLY A 135 -0.67 0.25 -8.24
C GLY A 135 0.11 1.54 -8.34
N ILE A 136 1.43 1.45 -8.48
CA ILE A 136 2.30 2.61 -8.64
C ILE A 136 2.53 2.86 -10.14
N LEU A 137 2.02 3.97 -10.64
CA LEU A 137 2.21 4.45 -12.00
C LEU A 137 3.60 5.09 -12.14
N PRO A 138 4.31 4.85 -13.26
CA PRO A 138 5.58 5.51 -13.54
C PRO A 138 5.36 7.01 -13.77
N ALA A 139 6.39 7.80 -13.50
CA ALA A 139 6.41 9.20 -13.94
C ALA A 139 6.63 9.32 -15.45
N GLU A 140 6.15 10.40 -16.06
CA GLU A 140 6.24 10.63 -17.51
C GLU A 140 7.68 10.60 -18.04
N ASN A 141 8.67 10.96 -17.20
CA ASN A 141 10.08 11.00 -17.56
C ASN A 141 10.81 9.65 -17.42
N GLU A 142 10.14 8.58 -16.98
CA GLU A 142 10.77 7.25 -16.88
C GLU A 142 10.92 6.56 -18.25
N GLY A 143 10.08 6.93 -19.22
CA GLY A 143 10.17 6.49 -20.62
C GLY A 143 9.00 5.62 -21.10
N ASP A 144 8.80 5.58 -22.42
CA ASP A 144 7.59 5.05 -23.08
C ASP A 144 7.29 3.58 -22.77
N ILE A 145 8.33 2.76 -22.60
CA ILE A 145 8.16 1.33 -22.28
C ILE A 145 7.47 1.13 -20.93
N TYR A 146 7.78 1.97 -19.94
CA TYR A 146 7.18 1.90 -18.61
C TYR A 146 5.73 2.37 -18.64
N THR A 147 5.44 3.44 -19.38
CA THR A 147 4.07 3.93 -19.59
C THR A 147 3.20 2.87 -20.29
N LEU A 148 3.74 2.21 -21.33
CA LEU A 148 3.05 1.13 -22.03
C LEU A 148 2.77 -0.08 -21.12
N ASN A 149 3.75 -0.47 -20.30
CA ASN A 149 3.58 -1.54 -19.33
C ASN A 149 2.53 -1.18 -18.28
N ALA A 150 2.52 0.06 -17.79
CA ALA A 150 1.54 0.52 -16.82
C ALA A 150 0.11 0.47 -17.38
N ALA A 151 -0.09 0.92 -18.63
CA ALA A 151 -1.38 0.83 -19.29
C ALA A 151 -1.87 -0.62 -19.47
N ARG A 152 -0.97 -1.54 -19.87
CA ARG A 152 -1.28 -2.97 -20.02
C ARG A 152 -1.61 -3.63 -18.68
N SER A 153 -0.78 -3.37 -17.67
CA SER A 153 -0.95 -3.91 -16.33
C SER A 153 -2.26 -3.43 -15.70
N LEU A 154 -2.55 -2.13 -15.78
CA LEU A 154 -3.78 -1.55 -15.27
C LEU A 154 -5.03 -2.18 -15.92
N LYS A 155 -5.01 -2.34 -17.26
CA LYS A 155 -6.11 -2.99 -17.98
C LYS A 155 -6.37 -4.42 -17.51
N ALA A 156 -5.33 -5.18 -17.20
CA ALA A 156 -5.44 -6.55 -16.70
C ALA A 156 -5.80 -6.61 -15.21
N LEU A 157 -5.34 -5.64 -14.42
CA LEU A 157 -5.47 -5.59 -12.97
C LEU A 157 -6.88 -5.21 -12.51
N LEU A 158 -7.48 -4.17 -13.11
CA LEU A 158 -8.78 -3.64 -12.68
C LEU A 158 -9.89 -4.71 -12.53
N PRO A 159 -10.11 -5.64 -13.49
CA PRO A 159 -11.13 -6.68 -13.32
C PRO A 159 -10.71 -7.80 -12.34
N SER A 160 -9.45 -7.82 -11.91
CA SER A 160 -8.88 -8.89 -11.07
C SER A 160 -8.87 -8.53 -9.58
N CYS A 161 -9.19 -7.29 -9.21
CA CYS A 161 -9.21 -6.81 -7.83
C CYS A 161 -10.59 -6.29 -7.46
N ASP A 162 -10.90 -6.30 -6.16
CA ASP A 162 -12.12 -5.70 -5.64
C ASP A 162 -12.04 -4.18 -5.65
N ALA A 163 -10.86 -3.61 -5.39
CA ALA A 163 -10.57 -2.18 -5.59
C ALA A 163 -9.09 -1.93 -5.89
N THR A 164 -8.80 -0.84 -6.61
CA THR A 164 -7.45 -0.45 -7.01
C THR A 164 -7.12 0.95 -6.53
N ILE A 165 -6.26 1.06 -5.53
CA ILE A 165 -5.63 2.33 -5.12
C ILE A 165 -4.48 2.62 -6.09
N LEU A 166 -4.52 3.78 -6.74
CA LEU A 166 -3.44 4.20 -7.62
C LEU A 166 -2.58 5.28 -6.97
N VAL A 167 -1.29 5.21 -7.29
CA VAL A 167 -0.29 6.19 -6.90
C VAL A 167 0.43 6.66 -8.14
N ASP A 168 0.43 7.96 -8.40
CA ASP A 168 1.18 8.56 -9.50
C ASP A 168 2.52 9.07 -8.99
N ASN A 169 3.64 8.43 -9.38
CA ASN A 169 4.97 8.90 -9.03
C ASN A 169 5.23 10.33 -9.50
N GLY A 170 4.73 10.70 -10.68
CA GLY A 170 4.88 12.02 -11.29
C GLY A 170 4.30 13.12 -10.40
N ALA A 171 3.15 12.88 -9.77
CA ALA A 171 2.50 13.81 -8.85
C ALA A 171 3.35 14.15 -7.60
N PHE A 172 4.35 13.33 -7.29
CA PHE A 172 5.19 13.50 -6.11
C PHE A 172 6.62 13.92 -6.41
N LEU A 173 7.07 13.99 -7.67
CA LEU A 173 8.42 14.42 -8.00
C LEU A 173 8.70 15.87 -7.56
N ARG A 174 9.96 16.15 -7.22
CA ARG A 174 10.45 17.47 -6.80
C ARG A 174 11.67 17.83 -7.61
N ALA A 175 11.79 19.10 -8.01
CA ALA A 175 12.95 19.59 -8.72
C ALA A 175 14.21 19.48 -7.83
N GLY A 176 15.30 18.95 -8.39
CA GLY A 176 16.60 18.83 -7.72
C GLY A 176 16.77 17.64 -6.77
N GLU A 177 15.76 16.78 -6.60
CA GLU A 177 15.86 15.55 -5.81
C GLU A 177 16.38 14.38 -6.67
N SER A 178 17.20 13.49 -6.09
CA SER A 178 17.61 12.28 -6.81
C SER A 178 16.46 11.29 -6.94
N VAL A 179 16.50 10.42 -7.96
CA VAL A 179 15.48 9.38 -8.19
C VAL A 179 15.28 8.50 -6.95
N ARG A 180 16.38 8.15 -6.26
CA ARG A 180 16.32 7.33 -5.06
C ARG A 180 15.63 8.03 -3.91
N GLU A 181 15.99 9.28 -3.63
CA GLU A 181 15.35 10.08 -2.58
C GLU A 181 13.87 10.30 -2.87
N ALA A 182 13.53 10.57 -4.13
CA ALA A 182 12.15 10.71 -4.56
C ALA A 182 11.35 9.43 -4.27
N TYR A 183 11.84 8.24 -4.66
CA TYR A 183 11.16 6.98 -4.37
C TYR A 183 11.08 6.66 -2.88
N ASP A 184 12.15 6.87 -2.12
CA ASP A 184 12.13 6.62 -0.67
C ASP A 184 11.05 7.49 0.00
N ARG A 185 10.97 8.77 -0.37
CA ARG A 185 9.94 9.69 0.13
C ARG A 185 8.53 9.33 -0.35
N ILE A 186 8.36 8.95 -1.62
CA ILE A 186 7.06 8.52 -2.16
C ILE A 186 6.58 7.26 -1.42
N ASN A 187 7.46 6.29 -1.20
CA ASN A 187 7.13 5.09 -0.45
C ASN A 187 6.66 5.41 0.98
N GLU A 188 7.33 6.33 1.67
CA GLU A 188 6.88 6.81 2.99
C GLU A 188 5.51 7.48 2.93
N GLU A 189 5.24 8.27 1.89
CA GLU A 189 3.95 8.92 1.66
C GLU A 189 2.81 7.91 1.37
N ILE A 190 3.09 6.81 0.67
CA ILE A 190 2.14 5.69 0.45
C ILE A 190 1.86 4.99 1.79
N VAL A 191 2.90 4.51 2.46
CA VAL A 191 2.80 3.72 3.69
C VAL A 191 2.13 4.50 4.80
N LYS A 192 2.45 5.79 4.94
CA LYS A 192 1.84 6.64 5.95
C LYS A 192 0.33 6.79 5.76
N ARG A 193 -0.13 7.02 4.52
CA ARG A 193 -1.56 7.21 4.23
C ARG A 193 -2.35 5.94 4.47
N ILE A 194 -1.88 4.83 3.88
CA ILE A 194 -2.57 3.54 3.94
C ILE A 194 -2.43 2.92 5.33
N GLY A 195 -1.26 3.04 5.96
CA GLY A 195 -1.04 2.51 7.30
C GLY A 195 -1.85 3.22 8.38
N ILE A 196 -2.15 4.52 8.22
CA ILE A 196 -3.12 5.20 9.10
C ILE A 196 -4.52 4.63 8.89
N LEU A 197 -4.93 4.40 7.65
CA LEU A 197 -6.24 3.83 7.33
C LEU A 197 -6.41 2.43 7.94
N CYS A 198 -5.44 1.53 7.78
CA CYS A 198 -5.56 0.17 8.32
C CYS A 198 -5.61 0.14 9.86
N ARG A 199 -4.98 1.11 10.53
CA ARG A 199 -4.85 1.16 12.00
C ARG A 199 -5.84 2.07 12.70
N CYS A 200 -6.66 2.84 11.99
CA CYS A 200 -7.54 3.83 12.59
C CYS A 200 -8.55 3.25 13.60
N GLY A 201 -8.83 1.95 13.49
CA GLY A 201 -9.71 1.19 14.39
C GLY A 201 -9.04 0.50 15.58
N GLU A 202 -7.70 0.46 15.62
CA GLU A 202 -6.97 -0.40 16.55
C GLU A 202 -6.66 0.30 17.88
N ILE A 203 -6.93 -0.36 19.01
CA ILE A 203 -6.82 0.25 20.34
C ILE A 203 -5.98 -0.64 21.26
N LYS A 204 -4.92 -0.08 21.86
CA LYS A 204 -4.03 -0.81 22.78
C LYS A 204 -4.57 -0.92 24.22
N SER A 205 -5.46 -0.01 24.64
CA SER A 205 -5.99 0.02 26.00
C SER A 205 -7.41 0.59 26.04
N ARG A 206 -8.30 -0.07 26.80
CA ARG A 206 -9.68 0.39 27.08
C ARG A 206 -9.76 1.80 27.69
N LYS A 207 -8.65 2.40 28.12
CA LYS A 207 -8.60 3.79 28.63
C LYS A 207 -8.69 4.88 27.56
N TYR A 208 -8.42 4.56 26.29
CA TYR A 208 -8.44 5.51 25.18
C TYR A 208 -9.41 5.06 24.08
N VAL A 209 -10.63 4.72 24.48
CA VAL A 209 -11.71 4.39 23.53
C VAL A 209 -12.33 5.72 23.08
N GLY A 210 -12.16 6.05 21.80
CA GLY A 210 -12.95 7.13 21.20
C GLY A 210 -14.43 6.79 21.26
N GLU A 211 -15.32 7.79 21.34
CA GLU A 211 -16.77 7.54 21.39
C GLU A 211 -17.27 6.73 20.19
N MET A 212 -16.64 6.93 19.03
CA MET A 212 -16.77 6.09 17.84
C MET A 212 -15.40 5.83 17.24
N VAL A 213 -15.21 4.64 16.70
CA VAL A 213 -13.96 4.14 16.15
C VAL A 213 -14.27 3.56 14.78
N VAL A 214 -13.49 3.93 13.77
CA VAL A 214 -13.66 3.41 12.41
C VAL A 214 -13.25 1.95 12.39
N ASP A 215 -14.15 1.06 12.00
CA ASP A 215 -13.85 -0.37 11.93
C ASP A 215 -13.36 -0.79 10.53
N ALA A 216 -12.92 -2.05 10.40
CA ALA A 216 -12.50 -2.60 9.12
C ALA A 216 -13.66 -2.65 8.11
N SER A 217 -14.89 -2.87 8.57
CA SER A 217 -16.07 -3.01 7.72
C SER A 217 -16.43 -1.69 7.03
N GLU A 218 -16.24 -0.54 7.67
CA GLU A 218 -16.44 0.78 7.08
C GLU A 218 -15.47 1.03 5.91
N ILE A 219 -14.21 0.62 6.07
CA ILE A 219 -13.19 0.71 5.01
C ILE A 219 -13.57 -0.22 3.85
N MET A 220 -13.90 -1.47 4.14
CA MET A 220 -14.29 -2.44 3.12
C MET A 220 -15.57 -2.03 2.38
N ASN A 221 -16.56 -1.48 3.08
CA ASN A 221 -17.79 -0.97 2.48
C ASN A 221 -17.52 0.22 1.56
N THR A 222 -16.56 1.07 1.90
CA THR A 222 -16.13 2.19 1.04
C THR A 222 -15.46 1.70 -0.24
N LEU A 223 -14.76 0.56 -0.19
CA LEU A 223 -14.07 -0.03 -1.34
C LEU A 223 -14.94 -1.01 -2.14
N ARG A 224 -16.16 -1.34 -1.67
CA ARG A 224 -17.00 -2.41 -2.21
C ARG A 224 -17.43 -2.20 -3.66
N ASP A 225 -17.72 -0.97 -4.05
CA ASP A 225 -18.14 -0.64 -5.43
C ASP A 225 -16.97 -0.74 -6.42
N GLY A 226 -15.75 -0.90 -5.90
CA GLY A 226 -14.53 -1.15 -6.63
C GLY A 226 -14.05 0.01 -7.50
N GLY A 227 -13.33 -0.35 -8.57
CA GLY A 227 -12.73 0.61 -9.47
C GLY A 227 -11.46 1.27 -8.90
N ILE A 228 -11.21 2.51 -9.32
CA ILE A 228 -9.99 3.26 -9.00
C ILE A 228 -10.24 4.17 -7.79
N CYS A 229 -9.39 4.04 -6.78
CA CYS A 229 -9.42 4.84 -5.57
C CYS A 229 -8.15 5.70 -5.45
N SER A 230 -8.30 6.84 -4.76
CA SER A 230 -7.20 7.72 -4.40
C SER A 230 -7.33 8.17 -2.95
N ILE A 231 -6.21 8.46 -2.29
CA ILE A 231 -6.18 8.82 -0.86
C ILE A 231 -5.59 10.21 -0.66
N GLY A 232 -6.38 11.09 -0.06
CA GLY A 232 -5.96 12.39 0.44
C GLY A 232 -5.41 12.31 1.86
N TYR A 233 -4.53 13.23 2.22
CA TYR A 233 -3.97 13.29 3.58
C TYR A 233 -3.59 14.70 3.99
N ALA A 234 -3.93 15.02 5.24
CA ALA A 234 -3.43 16.19 5.92
C ALA A 234 -3.23 15.89 7.40
N SER A 235 -2.33 16.63 8.04
CA SER A 235 -2.16 16.61 9.48
C SER A 235 -1.87 18.00 10.02
N GLU A 236 -2.00 18.12 11.34
CA GLU A 236 -1.75 19.34 12.08
C GLU A 236 -1.14 19.00 13.44
N ARG A 237 -0.04 19.67 13.80
CA ARG A 237 0.53 19.54 15.14
C ARG A 237 -0.32 20.32 16.14
N VAL A 238 -0.73 19.65 17.22
CA VAL A 238 -1.46 20.31 18.31
C VAL A 238 -0.45 20.81 19.34
N LYS A 239 -0.42 22.12 19.61
CA LYS A 239 0.32 22.65 20.78
C LYS A 239 -0.42 22.21 22.05
N ARG A 240 0.26 21.52 22.97
CA ARG A 240 -0.30 21.26 24.31
C ARG A 240 -0.29 22.55 25.11
N GLU A 241 -1.46 23.09 25.42
CA GLU A 241 -1.58 24.17 26.40
C GLU A 241 -1.35 23.62 27.82
N GLY A 242 -0.78 24.45 28.70
CA GLY A 242 -0.49 24.11 30.09
C GLY A 242 -1.75 23.88 30.93
N PHE A 243 -1.58 23.23 32.09
CA PHE A 243 -2.69 22.82 32.96
C PHE A 243 -3.59 23.99 33.42
N PHE A 244 -2.98 25.18 33.60
CA PHE A 244 -3.67 26.38 34.10
C PHE A 244 -4.60 27.06 33.09
N THR A 245 -4.29 27.06 31.78
CA THR A 245 -5.15 27.68 30.74
C THR A 245 -6.40 26.84 30.45
N ARG A 246 -6.35 25.54 30.70
CA ARG A 246 -7.42 24.59 30.39
C ARG A 246 -8.64 24.72 31.31
N LEU A 247 -8.47 25.25 32.53
CA LEU A 247 -9.58 25.46 33.49
C LEU A 247 -10.48 26.65 33.12
N PHE A 248 -9.94 27.68 32.46
CA PHE A 248 -10.66 28.94 32.22
C PHE A 248 -11.38 29.02 30.86
N LYS A 249 -11.07 28.15 29.88
CA LYS A 249 -11.55 28.27 28.49
C LYS A 249 -12.22 27.02 27.92
N ARG A 250 -13.08 26.36 28.70
CA ARG A 250 -13.66 25.06 28.30
C ARG A 250 -14.57 25.12 27.05
N LYS A 251 -15.39 26.18 26.90
CA LYS A 251 -16.29 26.37 25.72
C LYS A 251 -15.58 26.86 24.44
N GLU A 252 -14.65 27.81 24.55
CA GLU A 252 -13.82 28.26 23.41
C GLU A 252 -12.95 27.13 22.84
N TYR A 253 -12.47 26.23 23.71
CA TYR A 253 -11.62 25.10 23.33
C TYR A 253 -12.35 24.07 22.46
N GLU A 254 -13.64 23.80 22.69
CA GLU A 254 -14.40 22.83 21.89
C GLU A 254 -14.75 23.36 20.49
N ILE A 255 -15.16 24.62 20.36
CA ILE A 255 -15.39 25.27 19.06
C ILE A 255 -14.10 25.28 18.22
N GLY A 256 -12.95 25.49 18.87
CA GLY A 256 -11.63 25.40 18.24
C GLY A 256 -11.28 24.01 17.71
N LYS A 257 -11.72 22.92 18.37
CA LYS A 257 -11.46 21.54 17.90
C LYS A 257 -12.23 21.21 16.63
N ALA A 258 -13.53 21.50 16.59
CA ALA A 258 -14.38 21.18 15.43
C ALA A 258 -13.89 21.92 14.16
N SER A 259 -13.58 23.22 14.30
CA SER A 259 -13.00 24.02 13.22
C SER A 259 -11.67 23.46 12.70
N ARG A 260 -10.81 22.97 13.61
CA ARG A 260 -9.54 22.33 13.24
C ARG A 260 -9.73 21.02 12.50
N ILE A 261 -10.65 20.16 12.95
CA ILE A 261 -10.98 18.91 12.24
C ILE A 261 -11.47 19.24 10.83
N LEU A 262 -12.43 20.16 10.69
CA LEU A 262 -12.93 20.59 9.38
C LEU A 262 -11.82 21.17 8.49
N SER A 263 -10.88 21.92 9.06
CA SER A 263 -9.71 22.44 8.34
C SER A 263 -8.80 21.32 7.84
N VAL A 264 -8.49 20.33 8.67
CA VAL A 264 -7.67 19.16 8.29
C VAL A 264 -8.38 18.36 7.19
N VAL A 265 -9.68 18.09 7.33
CA VAL A 265 -10.47 17.37 6.31
C VAL A 265 -10.44 18.11 4.98
N LYS A 266 -10.73 19.42 4.99
CA LYS A 266 -10.65 20.25 3.77
C LYS A 266 -9.27 20.21 3.14
N ARG A 267 -8.20 20.24 3.93
CA ARG A 267 -6.81 20.14 3.43
C ARG A 267 -6.47 18.75 2.91
N ALA A 268 -7.06 17.69 3.46
CA ALA A 268 -6.84 16.33 2.98
C ALA A 268 -7.48 16.12 1.60
N VAL A 269 -8.70 16.63 1.42
CA VAL A 269 -9.46 16.54 0.16
C VAL A 269 -8.89 17.48 -0.92
N LYS A 270 -8.54 18.72 -0.57
CA LYS A 270 -7.93 19.70 -1.50
C LYS A 270 -6.42 19.52 -1.68
N GLY A 271 -5.82 18.65 -0.87
CA GLY A 271 -4.38 18.43 -0.84
C GLY A 271 -3.91 17.56 -1.99
N ARG A 272 -2.64 17.16 -1.91
CA ARG A 272 -2.06 16.22 -2.85
C ARG A 272 -2.57 14.82 -2.56
N LEU A 273 -3.39 14.30 -3.48
CA LEU A 273 -3.87 12.92 -3.51
C LEU A 273 -2.77 11.96 -4.00
N LEU A 274 -2.89 10.67 -3.70
CA LEU A 274 -1.99 9.64 -4.25
C LEU A 274 -2.08 9.55 -5.78
N LEU A 275 -3.30 9.58 -6.31
CA LEU A 275 -3.61 9.81 -7.72
C LEU A 275 -4.37 11.13 -7.83
N PRO A 276 -3.84 12.16 -8.53
CA PRO A 276 -4.57 13.38 -8.81
C PRO A 276 -5.84 13.10 -9.62
N CYS A 277 -6.99 13.58 -9.13
CA CYS A 277 -8.27 13.49 -9.81
C CYS A 277 -9.19 14.65 -9.41
N ASN A 278 -10.21 14.92 -10.23
CA ASN A 278 -11.31 15.79 -9.85
C ASN A 278 -12.30 14.97 -8.99
N TYR A 279 -12.78 15.57 -7.90
CA TYR A 279 -13.71 14.97 -6.94
C TYR A 279 -14.98 15.81 -6.81
#